data_AF-A0A0N4YP60-F1
#
_entry.id   AF-A0A0N4YP60-F1
#
_cell.length_a   1.000
_cell.length_b   1.000
_cell.length_c   1.000
_cell.angle_alpha   90.00
_cell.angle_beta   90.00
_cell.angle_gamma   90.00
#
_symmetry.space_group_name_H-M   'P 1'
#
loop_
_entity.id
_entity.type
_entity.pdbx_description
1 polymer ?
#
loop_
_entity_poly.entity_id
_entity_poly.type
_entity_poly.pdbx_seq_one_letter_code
_entity_poly.pdbx_strand_id
1 'polypeptide(L)'
;MLPFFGLVAMVLLARGSMVQTLCDSEVAKYAEFKCVDRFLCIRDESEEKLMYSRVPCSKGDIFQDEALGMVDKRRLMKFMTFCLEWNTKADELEGWKEYQDEPFEKFLESQEITGELRSYIADAIGILHPNATTKEASFLKIRVSFDEQCYGLTAVCRFVDSVGRFGPSPFLTSLYGSGEIPQCFCRLCAVFGGLYCLGRPVEALIQMDGKVTGVIADGHRISCTHLIMSSEYVPSSVQSHEETWIDRAVYITNKSIWVEEKEHVTLLNLFQLDPPSALRLIEEGFEVCTAPKGFYLVHLTGRKSSAESSIPNISQRIFGEPDGERPTPCWSLRFEVLTSASLEPPVGNAQRVFSTFWPERDFLPRSLPKPEEEEEGVTGEEPPVEQPV
;
A
#
# COMPACT_ATOMS: atom_id res chain seq x y z
N MET A 1 -10.46 -18.64 -18.66
CA MET A 1 -10.38 -17.17 -18.74
C MET A 1 -9.76 -16.72 -17.42
N LEU A 2 -8.48 -16.37 -17.40
CA LEU A 2 -7.75 -15.90 -16.20
C LEU A 2 -7.96 -14.37 -16.12
N PRO A 3 -8.85 -13.84 -15.26
CA PRO A 3 -9.35 -12.49 -15.48
C PRO A 3 -8.60 -11.38 -14.73
N PHE A 4 -7.71 -11.67 -13.78
CA PHE A 4 -7.23 -10.64 -12.85
C PHE A 4 -5.72 -10.73 -12.56
N PHE A 5 -4.88 -10.39 -13.54
CA PHE A 5 -3.45 -10.17 -13.30
C PHE A 5 -3.22 -8.72 -12.86
N GLY A 6 -3.02 -8.50 -11.56
CA GLY A 6 -2.56 -7.22 -11.05
C GLY A 6 -1.12 -6.95 -11.51
N LEU A 7 -0.90 -5.96 -12.39
CA LEU A 7 0.46 -5.50 -12.72
C LEU A 7 1.20 -5.00 -11.46
N VAL A 8 0.43 -4.46 -10.51
CA VAL A 8 0.88 -4.13 -9.16
C VAL A 8 0.05 -4.97 -8.20
N ALA A 9 0.72 -5.62 -7.24
CA ALA A 9 0.09 -6.26 -6.09
C ALA A 9 0.39 -5.41 -4.86
N MET A 10 -0.67 -5.01 -4.14
CA MET A 10 -0.56 -4.13 -2.99
C MET A 10 -1.38 -4.67 -1.83
N VAL A 11 -0.81 -4.57 -0.63
CA VAL A 11 -1.51 -4.78 0.63
C VAL A 11 -1.77 -3.43 1.29
N LEU A 12 -2.93 -3.31 1.93
CA LEU A 12 -3.42 -2.10 2.57
C LEU A 12 -3.32 -2.24 4.08
N LEU A 13 -2.65 -1.29 4.74
CA LEU A 13 -2.65 -1.25 6.20
C LEU A 13 -4.05 -0.90 6.70
N ALA A 14 -4.58 -1.67 7.65
CA ALA A 14 -5.94 -1.49 8.16
C ALA A 14 -6.16 -0.08 8.74
N ARG A 15 -5.17 0.50 9.45
CA ARG A 15 -5.14 1.92 9.88
C ARG A 15 -4.26 2.80 9.00
N GLY A 16 -4.19 2.50 7.72
CA GLY A 16 -3.55 3.33 6.70
C GLY A 16 -4.47 4.41 6.14
N SER A 17 -3.87 5.46 5.57
CA SER A 17 -4.60 6.58 4.93
C SER A 17 -5.47 6.12 3.76
N MET A 18 -5.02 5.11 3.00
CA MET A 18 -5.80 4.53 1.90
C MET A 18 -7.11 3.89 2.39
N VAL A 19 -7.06 3.04 3.42
CA VAL A 19 -8.27 2.42 3.98
C VAL A 19 -9.17 3.47 4.61
N GLN A 20 -8.59 4.44 5.32
CA GLN A 20 -9.36 5.54 5.89
C GLN A 20 -10.10 6.34 4.80
N THR A 21 -9.42 6.67 3.70
CA THR A 21 -10.02 7.39 2.55
C THR A 21 -11.13 6.56 1.90
N LEU A 22 -10.94 5.26 1.73
CA LEU A 22 -11.99 4.37 1.20
C LEU A 22 -13.24 4.36 2.09
N CYS A 23 -13.08 4.37 3.42
CA CYS A 23 -14.18 4.46 4.36
C CYS A 23 -14.85 5.85 4.34
N ASP A 24 -14.07 6.93 4.39
CA ASP A 24 -14.60 8.29 4.48
C ASP A 24 -15.23 8.79 3.18
N SER A 25 -14.80 8.29 2.03
CA SER A 25 -15.45 8.58 0.74
C SER A 25 -16.62 7.66 0.40
N GLU A 26 -16.94 6.71 1.29
CA GLU A 26 -17.85 5.58 1.06
C GLU A 26 -17.49 4.69 -0.15
N VAL A 27 -16.31 4.85 -0.75
CA VAL A 27 -15.86 4.05 -1.90
C VAL A 27 -15.67 2.58 -1.52
N ALA A 28 -15.40 2.29 -0.24
CA ALA A 28 -15.29 0.94 0.28
C ALA A 28 -16.52 0.05 -0.02
N LYS A 29 -17.71 0.62 -0.26
CA LYS A 29 -18.92 -0.16 -0.62
C LYS A 29 -18.87 -0.80 -2.00
N TYR A 30 -17.91 -0.41 -2.84
CA TYR A 30 -17.75 -0.93 -4.20
C TYR A 30 -16.76 -2.10 -4.30
N ALA A 31 -16.05 -2.43 -3.22
CA ALA A 31 -15.06 -3.51 -3.20
C ALA A 31 -15.18 -4.35 -1.93
N GLU A 32 -14.75 -5.61 -2.03
CA GLU A 32 -14.61 -6.50 -0.89
C GLU A 32 -13.14 -6.72 -0.56
N PHE A 33 -12.85 -6.98 0.71
CA PHE A 33 -11.48 -7.12 1.23
C PHE A 33 -11.33 -8.38 2.06
N LYS A 34 -10.14 -8.99 2.01
CA LYS A 34 -9.73 -10.11 2.87
C LYS A 34 -8.47 -9.73 3.64
N CYS A 35 -8.33 -10.27 4.86
CA CYS A 35 -7.09 -10.17 5.61
C CYS A 35 -5.93 -10.90 4.93
N VAL A 36 -4.73 -10.31 5.01
CA VAL A 36 -3.47 -10.99 4.73
C VAL A 36 -3.10 -11.79 5.97
N ASP A 37 -3.38 -13.08 6.00
CA ASP A 37 -3.44 -13.87 7.23
C ASP A 37 -2.20 -14.72 7.51
N ARG A 38 -1.22 -14.72 6.59
CA ARG A 38 0.05 -15.42 6.77
C ARG A 38 1.25 -14.50 6.49
N PHE A 39 2.02 -14.22 7.54
CA PHE A 39 3.26 -13.46 7.49
C PHE A 39 4.43 -14.41 7.64
N LEU A 40 5.36 -14.38 6.69
CA LEU A 40 6.49 -15.28 6.65
C LEU A 40 7.81 -14.51 6.67
N CYS A 41 8.80 -15.13 7.29
CA CYS A 41 10.19 -14.73 7.24
C CYS A 41 11.09 -15.90 6.85
N ILE A 42 12.32 -15.59 6.44
CA ILE A 42 13.34 -16.58 6.12
C ILE A 42 14.00 -17.03 7.43
N ARG A 43 14.11 -18.35 7.62
CA ARG A 43 14.76 -18.94 8.79
C ARG A 43 16.27 -19.11 8.59
N ASP A 44 16.66 -19.52 7.39
CA ASP A 44 18.05 -19.74 7.01
C ASP A 44 18.30 -19.22 5.60
N GLU A 45 19.22 -18.27 5.48
CA GLU A 45 19.60 -17.63 4.21
C GLU A 45 20.68 -18.38 3.44
N SER A 46 21.33 -19.37 4.05
CA SER A 46 22.45 -20.11 3.46
C SER A 46 22.01 -21.30 2.61
N GLU A 47 20.82 -21.83 2.88
CA GLU A 47 20.29 -23.02 2.21
C GLU A 47 19.79 -22.74 0.78
N GLU A 48 19.99 -23.69 -0.13
CA GLU A 48 19.52 -23.57 -1.52
C GLU A 48 17.99 -23.54 -1.58
N LYS A 49 17.31 -24.31 -0.72
CA LYS A 49 15.86 -24.25 -0.51
C LYS A 49 15.57 -23.25 0.60
N LEU A 50 14.73 -22.25 0.33
CA LEU A 50 14.31 -21.34 1.38
C LEU A 50 13.46 -22.08 2.42
N MET A 51 13.82 -21.91 3.69
CA MET A 51 13.02 -22.35 4.82
C MET A 51 12.32 -21.14 5.43
N TYR A 52 11.03 -21.30 5.75
CA TYR A 52 10.20 -20.22 6.26
C TYR A 52 9.81 -20.47 7.72
N SER A 53 9.58 -19.38 8.46
CA SER A 53 8.88 -19.40 9.74
C SER A 53 7.73 -18.38 9.72
N ARG A 54 6.69 -18.68 10.49
CA ARG A 54 5.50 -17.82 10.59
C ARG A 54 5.81 -16.72 11.59
N VAL A 55 5.46 -15.50 11.24
CA VAL A 55 5.62 -14.35 12.13
C VAL A 55 4.34 -14.16 12.94
N PRO A 56 4.39 -14.23 14.28
CA PRO A 56 3.21 -14.00 15.11
C PRO A 56 2.88 -12.50 15.16
N CYS A 57 1.63 -12.15 14.84
CA CYS A 57 1.21 -10.74 14.71
C CYS A 57 0.19 -10.30 15.77
N SER A 58 -0.47 -11.25 16.44
CA SER A 58 -1.42 -10.98 17.51
C SER A 58 -0.99 -11.56 18.84
N LYS A 59 -1.59 -11.07 19.94
CA LYS A 59 -1.41 -11.64 21.28
C LYS A 59 -1.73 -13.15 21.32
N GLY A 60 -2.72 -13.58 20.53
CA GLY A 60 -3.11 -14.98 20.40
C GLY A 60 -2.03 -15.80 19.70
N ASP A 61 -1.48 -15.31 18.59
CA ASP A 61 -0.42 -15.99 17.84
C ASP A 61 0.84 -16.15 18.69
N ILE A 62 1.26 -15.08 19.39
CA ILE A 62 2.43 -15.11 20.27
C ILE A 62 2.26 -16.16 21.37
N PHE A 63 1.07 -16.27 21.93
CA PHE A 63 0.79 -17.26 22.96
C PHE A 63 0.89 -18.69 22.42
N GLN A 64 0.37 -18.94 21.21
CA GLN A 64 0.34 -20.24 20.56
C GLN A 64 1.66 -20.66 19.90
N ASP A 65 2.57 -19.72 19.65
CA ASP A 65 3.84 -19.97 18.96
C ASP A 65 4.75 -20.93 19.75
N GLU A 66 5.08 -22.09 19.18
CA GLU A 66 5.94 -23.08 19.86
C GLU A 66 7.45 -22.83 19.67
N ALA A 67 7.83 -21.99 18.69
CA ALA A 67 9.22 -21.64 18.45
C ALA A 67 9.73 -20.60 19.46
N LEU A 68 8.85 -19.74 19.98
CA LEU A 68 9.20 -18.72 20.96
C LEU A 68 9.26 -19.26 22.40
N GLY A 69 10.38 -19.03 23.08
CA GLY A 69 10.52 -19.28 24.51
C GLY A 69 9.62 -18.37 25.36
N MET A 70 9.28 -18.79 26.59
CA MET A 70 8.40 -18.03 27.49
C MET A 70 8.90 -16.60 27.78
N VAL A 71 10.22 -16.41 27.84
CA VAL A 71 10.84 -15.10 28.06
C VAL A 71 10.62 -14.19 26.85
N ASP A 72 10.84 -14.70 25.64
CA ASP A 72 10.68 -13.93 24.41
C ASP A 72 9.21 -13.58 24.15
N LYS A 73 8.28 -14.51 24.43
CA LYS A 73 6.84 -14.22 24.44
C LYS A 73 6.50 -13.05 25.36
N ARG A 74 7.06 -13.03 26.58
CA ARG A 74 6.83 -11.94 27.53
C ARG A 74 7.39 -10.61 27.02
N ARG A 75 8.59 -10.62 26.44
CA ARG A 75 9.22 -9.43 25.85
C ARG A 75 8.41 -8.87 24.68
N LEU A 76 7.96 -9.73 23.77
CA LEU A 76 7.13 -9.32 22.63
C LEU A 76 5.78 -8.75 23.06
N MET A 77 5.14 -9.36 24.05
CA MET A 77 3.89 -8.85 24.62
C MET A 77 4.06 -7.49 25.30
N LYS A 78 5.17 -7.29 26.03
CA LYS A 78 5.52 -5.99 26.62
C LYS A 78 5.72 -4.94 25.52
N PHE A 79 6.46 -5.29 24.47
CA PHE A 79 6.73 -4.41 23.36
C PHE A 79 5.48 -4.03 22.56
N MET A 80 4.60 -5.00 22.25
CA MET A 80 3.31 -4.72 21.63
C MET A 80 2.45 -3.77 22.48
N THR A 81 2.48 -3.92 23.81
CA THR A 81 1.74 -3.04 24.72
C THR A 81 2.30 -1.63 24.66
N PHE A 82 3.63 -1.48 24.70
CA PHE A 82 4.30 -0.20 24.48
C PHE A 82 3.89 0.45 23.15
N CYS A 83 3.87 -0.31 22.04
CA CYS A 83 3.46 0.20 20.74
C CYS A 83 2.03 0.76 20.71
N LEU A 84 1.09 0.07 21.38
CA LEU A 84 -0.30 0.53 21.49
C LEU A 84 -0.42 1.81 22.32
N GLU A 85 0.32 1.90 23.42
CA GLU A 85 0.36 3.11 24.26
C GLU A 85 1.00 4.29 23.51
N TRP A 86 2.06 4.02 22.75
CA TRP A 86 2.79 5.04 22.00
C TRP A 86 1.90 5.79 21.01
N ASN A 87 0.99 5.10 20.30
CA ASN A 87 0.09 5.77 19.36
C ASN A 87 -0.91 6.73 20.02
N THR A 88 -1.17 6.59 21.32
CA THR A 88 -2.14 7.44 22.04
C THR A 88 -1.49 8.45 22.97
N LYS A 89 -0.29 8.16 23.47
CA LYS A 89 0.37 8.87 24.56
C LYS A 89 1.89 9.00 24.37
N ALA A 90 2.36 9.12 23.12
CA ALA A 90 3.79 9.23 22.80
C ALA A 90 4.55 10.26 23.65
N ASP A 91 3.93 11.40 23.95
CA ASP A 91 4.53 12.49 24.73
C ASP A 91 4.73 12.13 26.21
N GLU A 92 3.86 11.28 26.76
CA GLU A 92 3.90 10.81 28.15
C GLU A 92 4.87 9.64 28.34
N LEU A 93 5.25 8.95 27.26
CA LEU A 93 6.16 7.81 27.33
C LEU A 93 7.63 8.27 27.40
N GLU A 94 8.30 7.80 28.45
CA GLU A 94 9.74 7.99 28.65
C GLU A 94 10.55 6.83 28.00
N GLY A 95 11.85 7.06 27.80
CA GLY A 95 12.80 6.01 27.38
C GLY A 95 12.92 5.76 25.87
N TRP A 96 11.95 6.13 25.04
CA TRP A 96 12.09 6.02 23.58
C TRP A 96 12.71 7.27 22.94
N LYS A 97 12.50 8.45 23.54
CA LYS A 97 12.95 9.75 23.02
C LYS A 97 14.48 9.85 22.91
N GLU A 98 15.20 9.16 23.78
CA GLU A 98 16.68 9.11 23.77
C GLU A 98 17.25 8.40 22.55
N TYR A 99 16.45 7.51 21.95
CA TYR A 99 16.86 6.74 20.78
C TYR A 99 16.39 7.38 19.46
N GLN A 100 15.72 8.54 19.49
CA GLN A 100 15.13 9.16 18.30
C GLN A 100 16.11 9.22 17.12
N ASP A 101 17.32 9.68 17.34
CA ASP A 101 18.28 9.88 16.25
C ASP A 101 19.22 8.67 16.06
N GLU A 102 19.00 7.59 16.82
CA GLU A 102 19.78 6.35 16.78
C GLU A 102 19.16 5.31 15.85
N PRO A 103 19.92 4.33 15.31
CA PRO A 103 19.37 3.20 14.58
C PRO A 103 18.26 2.49 15.37
N PHE A 104 17.16 2.15 14.71
CA PHE A 104 16.02 1.48 15.36
C PHE A 104 16.42 0.16 16.03
N GLU A 105 17.46 -0.51 15.52
CA GLU A 105 18.04 -1.69 16.18
C GLU A 105 18.48 -1.41 17.62
N LYS A 106 19.08 -0.24 17.89
CA LYS A 106 19.50 0.13 19.26
C LYS A 106 18.30 0.33 20.18
N PHE A 107 17.18 0.81 19.65
CA PHE A 107 15.94 0.91 20.42
C PHE A 107 15.37 -0.48 20.72
N LEU A 108 15.38 -1.42 19.77
CA LEU A 108 14.96 -2.80 20.02
C LEU A 108 15.84 -3.47 21.08
N GLU A 109 17.16 -3.26 21.02
CA GLU A 109 18.11 -3.75 22.02
C GLU A 109 17.82 -3.19 23.42
N SER A 110 17.46 -1.91 23.54
CA SER A 110 17.07 -1.30 24.83
C SER A 110 15.78 -1.89 25.40
N GLN A 111 14.91 -2.44 24.54
CA GLN A 111 13.72 -3.19 24.93
C GLN A 111 13.99 -4.70 25.16
N GLU A 112 15.27 -5.11 25.15
CA GLU A 112 15.71 -6.50 25.22
C GLU A 112 15.20 -7.38 24.07
N ILE A 113 14.90 -6.79 22.92
CA ILE A 113 14.47 -7.50 21.72
C ILE A 113 15.69 -7.73 20.82
N THR A 114 16.24 -8.94 20.91
CA THR A 114 17.47 -9.34 20.23
C THR A 114 17.30 -10.67 19.51
N GLY A 115 18.29 -11.05 18.68
CA GLY A 115 18.31 -12.35 17.99
C GLY A 115 17.09 -12.57 17.08
N GLU A 116 16.49 -13.75 17.16
CA GLU A 116 15.32 -14.14 16.35
C GLU A 116 14.11 -13.21 16.55
N LEU A 117 13.91 -12.68 17.76
CA LEU A 117 12.79 -11.78 18.05
C LEU A 117 12.90 -10.46 17.28
N ARG A 118 14.13 -9.98 17.09
CA ARG A 118 14.42 -8.80 16.27
C ARG A 118 14.09 -9.07 14.81
N SER A 119 14.48 -10.24 14.29
CA SER A 119 14.14 -10.66 12.93
C SER A 119 12.63 -10.73 12.73
N TYR A 120 11.87 -11.29 13.67
CA TYR A 120 10.40 -11.29 13.60
C TYR A 120 9.80 -9.89 13.52
N ILE A 121 10.30 -8.91 14.27
CA ILE A 121 9.80 -7.52 14.18
C ILE A 121 10.21 -6.90 12.85
N ALA A 122 11.44 -7.11 12.39
CA ALA A 122 11.90 -6.62 11.09
C ALA A 122 11.10 -7.22 9.93
N ASP A 123 10.76 -8.50 10.01
CA ASP A 123 10.06 -9.23 8.97
C ASP A 123 8.53 -9.05 9.03
N ALA A 124 7.94 -8.93 10.22
CA ALA A 124 6.53 -8.56 10.40
C ALA A 124 6.22 -7.22 9.72
N ILE A 125 7.14 -6.27 9.88
CA ILE A 125 6.95 -4.90 9.44
C ILE A 125 7.57 -4.67 8.06
N GLY A 126 8.48 -5.54 7.58
CA GLY A 126 9.04 -5.52 6.22
C GLY A 126 9.72 -4.21 5.79
N ILE A 127 9.94 -3.28 6.73
CA ILE A 127 10.33 -1.88 6.49
C ILE A 127 11.66 -1.54 7.19
N LEU A 128 12.21 -2.43 8.01
CA LEU A 128 13.43 -2.13 8.75
C LEU A 128 14.66 -2.37 7.88
N HIS A 129 15.30 -1.28 7.46
CA HIS A 129 16.68 -1.29 7.02
C HIS A 129 17.60 -1.33 8.27
N PRO A 130 18.74 -2.06 8.26
CA PRO A 130 19.67 -2.11 9.40
C PRO A 130 20.18 -0.74 9.86
N ASN A 131 20.17 0.24 8.96
CA ASN A 131 20.60 1.63 9.22
C ASN A 131 19.45 2.65 9.29
N ALA A 132 18.18 2.21 9.39
CA ALA A 132 17.09 3.16 9.60
C ALA A 132 17.23 3.78 11.00
N THR A 133 17.38 5.10 11.09
CA THR A 133 17.33 5.80 12.38
C THR A 133 15.88 5.80 12.90
N THR A 134 15.72 5.92 14.21
CA THR A 134 14.42 5.84 14.92
C THR A 134 13.51 7.03 14.59
N LYS A 135 14.06 8.11 14.00
CA LYS A 135 13.36 9.36 13.66
C LYS A 135 13.64 9.93 12.27
N GLU A 136 14.74 9.60 11.57
CA GLU A 136 15.09 10.31 10.34
C GLU A 136 15.32 9.50 9.05
N ALA A 137 15.15 10.25 7.97
CA ALA A 137 14.81 9.81 6.63
C ALA A 137 16.02 9.53 5.77
N SER A 138 16.19 8.26 5.41
CA SER A 138 16.61 7.94 4.04
C SER A 138 16.45 6.46 3.72
N PHE A 139 15.82 6.23 2.57
CA PHE A 139 16.11 5.10 1.69
C PHE A 139 15.38 3.76 1.83
N LEU A 140 14.18 3.67 2.43
CA LEU A 140 13.31 2.51 2.19
C LEU A 140 11.85 2.90 1.96
N LYS A 141 11.52 3.14 0.69
CA LYS A 141 10.15 3.43 0.24
C LYS A 141 9.75 2.37 -0.79
N ILE A 142 9.16 1.25 -0.35
CA ILE A 142 8.46 0.33 -1.25
C ILE A 142 7.05 0.06 -0.72
N ARG A 143 6.07 0.68 -1.39
CA ARG A 143 4.61 0.41 -1.49
C ARG A 143 4.03 -0.75 -0.64
N VAL A 144 4.11 -0.66 0.67
CA VAL A 144 2.91 -0.85 1.51
C VAL A 144 2.41 0.57 1.75
N SER A 145 1.10 0.83 1.72
CA SER A 145 0.55 2.18 1.87
C SER A 145 0.76 2.72 3.30
N PHE A 146 1.99 3.07 3.64
CA PHE A 146 2.36 3.77 4.86
C PHE A 146 2.48 5.25 4.56
N ASP A 147 1.75 6.05 5.33
CA ASP A 147 1.80 7.51 5.35
C ASP A 147 3.24 8.04 5.44
N GLU A 148 3.49 9.21 4.87
CA GLU A 148 4.79 9.89 4.94
C GLU A 148 5.14 10.25 6.38
N GLN A 149 5.89 9.36 7.04
CA GLN A 149 6.77 9.53 8.21
C GLN A 149 6.95 8.17 8.93
N CYS A 150 7.58 7.19 8.29
CA CYS A 150 7.81 5.87 8.91
C CYS A 150 9.31 5.60 9.10
N TYR A 151 9.76 5.68 10.36
CA TYR A 151 11.17 5.63 10.79
C TYR A 151 11.44 4.43 11.73
N GLY A 152 10.89 3.26 11.42
CA GLY A 152 10.98 2.08 12.28
C GLY A 152 9.91 2.07 13.38
N LEU A 153 10.05 2.89 14.42
CA LEU A 153 9.12 2.87 15.56
C LEU A 153 7.67 3.19 15.16
N THR A 154 7.44 4.26 14.41
CA THR A 154 6.11 4.61 13.89
C THR A 154 5.52 3.48 13.03
N ALA A 155 6.33 2.81 12.21
CA ALA A 155 5.87 1.74 11.33
C ALA A 155 5.39 0.53 12.16
N VAL A 156 6.21 0.12 13.14
CA VAL A 156 5.89 -0.94 14.10
C VAL A 156 4.63 -0.59 14.88
N CYS A 157 4.56 0.61 15.45
CA CYS A 157 3.40 1.02 16.25
C CYS A 157 2.13 1.03 15.42
N ARG A 158 2.18 1.51 14.18
CA ARG A 158 1.01 1.50 13.29
C ARG A 158 0.62 0.11 12.81
N PHE A 159 1.60 -0.77 12.59
CA PHE A 159 1.35 -2.19 12.34
C PHE A 159 0.58 -2.79 13.51
N VAL A 160 1.10 -2.65 14.73
CA VAL A 160 0.48 -3.21 15.95
C VAL A 160 -0.92 -2.62 16.20
N ASP A 161 -1.12 -1.32 16.01
CA ASP A 161 -2.43 -0.67 16.17
C ASP A 161 -3.43 -1.07 15.07
N SER A 162 -2.94 -1.49 13.91
CA SER A 162 -3.78 -2.00 12.82
C SER A 162 -4.31 -3.42 13.10
N VAL A 163 -3.60 -4.20 13.92
CA VAL A 163 -4.04 -5.54 14.32
C VAL A 163 -5.36 -5.44 15.09
N GLY A 164 -6.35 -6.24 14.70
CA GLY A 164 -7.66 -6.27 15.36
C GLY A 164 -8.68 -5.27 14.83
N ARG A 165 -8.33 -4.34 13.92
CA ARG A 165 -9.30 -3.38 13.36
C ARG A 165 -10.41 -4.08 12.57
N PHE A 166 -10.04 -4.99 11.67
CA PHE A 166 -10.97 -5.77 10.84
C PHE A 166 -10.81 -7.28 11.00
N GLY A 167 -9.73 -7.71 11.67
CA GLY A 167 -9.39 -9.12 11.86
C GLY A 167 -8.05 -9.26 12.58
N PRO A 168 -7.51 -10.48 12.71
CA PRO A 168 -6.25 -10.74 13.40
C PRO A 168 -5.02 -10.21 12.63
N SER A 169 -5.20 -9.79 11.37
CA SER A 169 -4.15 -9.23 10.54
C SER A 169 -4.17 -7.69 10.53
N PRO A 170 -3.00 -7.03 10.46
CA PRO A 170 -2.92 -5.59 10.25
C PRO A 170 -3.09 -5.18 8.79
N PHE A 171 -3.14 -6.14 7.85
CA PHE A 171 -3.22 -5.85 6.42
C PHE A 171 -4.45 -6.47 5.75
N LEU A 172 -4.91 -5.79 4.71
CA LEU A 172 -6.00 -6.20 3.83
C LEU A 172 -5.49 -6.28 2.39
N THR A 173 -6.06 -7.18 1.61
CA THR A 173 -6.00 -7.18 0.14
C THR A 173 -7.43 -7.09 -0.41
N SER A 174 -7.60 -6.52 -1.59
CA SER A 174 -8.90 -6.49 -2.26
C SER A 174 -9.16 -7.81 -2.98
N LEU A 175 -10.41 -8.29 -2.92
CA LEU A 175 -10.85 -9.36 -3.80
C LEU A 175 -10.73 -8.90 -5.26
N TYR A 176 -10.41 -9.82 -6.16
CA TYR A 176 -10.14 -9.56 -7.58
C TYR A 176 -8.88 -8.70 -7.86
N GLY A 177 -8.04 -8.51 -6.84
CA GLY A 177 -6.76 -7.81 -6.93
C GLY A 177 -6.87 -6.29 -6.84
N SER A 178 -5.73 -5.60 -6.73
CA SER A 178 -5.70 -4.15 -6.46
C SER A 178 -6.14 -3.26 -7.63
N GLY A 179 -6.43 -3.84 -8.80
CA GLY A 179 -7.00 -3.13 -9.95
C GLY A 179 -8.44 -2.65 -9.71
N GLU A 180 -9.13 -3.20 -8.70
CA GLU A 180 -10.47 -2.76 -8.32
C GLU A 180 -10.48 -1.37 -7.69
N ILE A 181 -9.43 -1.00 -6.95
CA ILE A 181 -9.40 0.26 -6.21
C ILE A 181 -9.51 1.49 -7.13
N PRO A 182 -8.71 1.62 -8.21
CA PRO A 182 -8.90 2.70 -9.18
C PRO A 182 -10.29 2.71 -9.81
N GLN A 183 -10.86 1.55 -10.12
CA GLN A 183 -12.21 1.44 -10.69
C GLN A 183 -13.29 1.95 -9.73
N CYS A 184 -13.14 1.67 -8.42
CA CYS A 184 -14.04 2.15 -7.39
C CYS A 184 -14.05 3.70 -7.30
N PHE A 185 -12.88 4.34 -7.38
CA PHE A 185 -12.80 5.80 -7.45
C PHE A 185 -13.33 6.36 -8.77
N CYS A 186 -13.10 5.66 -9.89
CA CYS A 186 -13.69 6.05 -11.18
C CYS A 186 -15.22 6.03 -11.13
N ARG A 187 -15.80 5.01 -10.49
CA ARG A 187 -17.24 4.93 -10.25
C ARG A 187 -17.73 6.10 -9.39
N LEU A 188 -17.03 6.44 -8.31
CA LEU A 188 -17.37 7.60 -7.49
C LEU A 188 -17.43 8.88 -8.34
N CYS A 189 -16.39 9.13 -9.13
CA CYS A 189 -16.33 10.29 -10.01
C CYS A 189 -17.52 10.33 -11.00
N ALA A 190 -17.87 9.19 -11.61
CA ALA A 190 -18.99 9.10 -12.53
C ALA A 190 -20.35 9.38 -11.88
N VAL A 191 -20.57 8.94 -10.63
CA VAL A 191 -21.78 9.25 -9.85
C VAL A 191 -21.94 10.77 -9.66
N PHE A 192 -20.83 11.52 -9.56
CA PHE A 192 -20.82 12.98 -9.46
C PHE A 192 -20.67 13.69 -10.82
N GLY A 193 -20.97 13.01 -11.93
CA GLY A 193 -21.03 13.60 -13.26
C GLY A 193 -19.72 13.57 -14.07
N GLY A 194 -18.69 12.89 -13.56
CA GLY A 194 -17.45 12.65 -14.31
C GLY A 194 -17.67 11.77 -15.55
N LEU A 195 -17.02 12.13 -16.66
CA LEU A 195 -17.10 11.39 -17.92
C LEU A 195 -15.80 10.60 -18.16
N TYR A 196 -15.95 9.33 -18.54
CA TYR A 196 -14.83 8.43 -18.85
C TYR A 196 -14.83 8.06 -20.33
N CYS A 197 -13.68 8.21 -20.99
CA CYS A 197 -13.48 7.86 -22.39
C CYS A 197 -12.25 6.95 -22.51
N LEU A 198 -12.47 5.63 -22.62
CA LEU A 198 -11.40 4.67 -22.90
C LEU A 198 -11.19 4.52 -24.42
N GLY A 199 -9.99 4.07 -24.82
CA GLY A 199 -9.65 3.91 -26.25
C GLY A 199 -9.55 5.23 -27.03
N ARG A 200 -9.44 6.36 -26.32
CA ARG A 200 -9.32 7.70 -26.90
C ARG A 200 -7.95 8.31 -26.57
N PRO A 201 -6.98 8.27 -27.50
CA PRO A 201 -5.65 8.83 -27.26
C PRO A 201 -5.70 10.36 -27.19
N VAL A 202 -4.84 10.94 -26.34
CA VAL A 202 -4.57 12.39 -26.31
C VAL A 202 -3.39 12.66 -27.24
N GLU A 203 -3.63 13.44 -28.28
CA GLU A 203 -2.68 13.71 -29.37
C GLU A 203 -1.80 14.94 -29.09
N ALA A 204 -2.36 15.97 -28.46
CA ALA A 204 -1.64 17.22 -28.21
C ALA A 204 -2.19 17.99 -27.00
N LEU A 205 -1.32 18.78 -26.38
CA LEU A 205 -1.68 19.79 -25.38
C LEU A 205 -1.81 21.15 -26.05
N ILE A 206 -2.87 21.90 -25.71
CA ILE A 206 -3.08 23.26 -26.19
C ILE A 206 -2.57 24.22 -25.12
N GLN A 207 -1.60 25.06 -25.46
CA GLN A 207 -1.02 26.04 -24.56
C GLN A 207 -1.24 27.47 -25.06
N MET A 208 -1.63 28.37 -24.16
CA MET A 208 -1.76 29.80 -24.41
C MET A 208 -1.16 30.56 -23.21
N ASP A 209 -0.31 31.56 -23.47
CA ASP A 209 0.35 32.39 -22.45
C ASP A 209 1.06 31.57 -21.35
N GLY A 210 1.72 30.48 -21.74
CA GLY A 210 2.42 29.60 -20.82
C GLY A 210 1.53 28.63 -20.04
N LYS A 211 0.19 28.68 -20.18
CA LYS A 211 -0.77 27.81 -19.49
C LYS A 211 -1.45 26.82 -20.43
N VAL A 212 -1.70 25.61 -19.95
CA VAL A 212 -2.50 24.62 -20.69
C VAL A 212 -3.97 25.03 -20.62
N THR A 213 -4.63 25.09 -21.78
CA THR A 213 -6.04 25.51 -21.91
C THR A 213 -6.93 24.44 -22.55
N GLY A 214 -6.36 23.30 -22.94
CA GLY A 214 -7.10 22.20 -23.51
C GLY A 214 -6.20 21.08 -24.02
N VAL A 215 -6.84 20.05 -24.55
CA VAL A 215 -6.20 18.92 -25.21
C VAL A 215 -6.86 18.65 -26.57
N ILE A 216 -6.10 18.05 -27.48
CA ILE A 216 -6.65 17.43 -28.69
C ILE A 216 -6.73 15.93 -28.43
N ALA A 217 -7.91 15.36 -28.58
CA ALA A 217 -8.14 13.92 -28.41
C ALA A 217 -9.06 13.43 -29.53
N ASP A 218 -8.62 12.44 -30.30
CA ASP A 218 -9.38 11.87 -31.42
C ASP A 218 -9.82 12.95 -32.42
N GLY A 219 -8.89 13.85 -32.78
CA GLY A 219 -9.12 15.01 -33.63
C GLY A 219 -10.01 16.13 -33.06
N HIS A 220 -10.55 15.97 -31.83
CA HIS A 220 -11.43 16.96 -31.21
C HIS A 220 -10.70 17.80 -30.17
N ARG A 221 -11.01 19.10 -30.15
CA ARG A 221 -10.55 20.02 -29.10
C ARG A 221 -11.45 19.93 -27.87
N ILE A 222 -10.83 19.64 -26.73
CA ILE A 222 -11.48 19.65 -25.41
C ILE A 222 -10.81 20.74 -24.56
N SER A 223 -11.55 21.78 -24.21
CA SER A 223 -11.05 22.88 -23.37
C SER A 223 -11.06 22.47 -21.90
N CYS A 224 -10.04 22.87 -21.14
CA CYS A 224 -9.94 22.62 -19.71
C CYS A 224 -9.24 23.77 -18.97
N THR A 225 -9.59 23.97 -17.70
CA THR A 225 -8.90 24.90 -16.80
C THR A 225 -7.74 24.24 -16.04
N HIS A 226 -7.90 22.96 -15.73
CA HIS A 226 -6.91 22.13 -15.04
C HIS A 226 -6.68 20.85 -15.84
N LEU A 227 -5.43 20.41 -15.90
CA LEU A 227 -5.04 19.16 -16.53
C LEU A 227 -4.24 18.33 -15.52
N ILE A 228 -4.75 17.14 -15.21
CA ILE A 228 -4.08 16.15 -14.36
C ILE A 228 -3.73 14.96 -15.26
N MET A 229 -2.47 14.53 -15.25
CA MET A 229 -2.00 13.42 -16.08
C MET A 229 -0.99 12.56 -15.33
N SER A 230 -0.90 11.27 -15.71
CA SER A 230 0.24 10.43 -15.33
C SER A 230 1.51 10.95 -16.00
N SER A 231 2.66 10.71 -15.38
CA SER A 231 3.97 11.06 -15.93
C SER A 231 4.25 10.45 -17.30
N GLU A 232 3.66 9.28 -17.58
CA GLU A 232 3.74 8.61 -18.88
C GLU A 232 3.19 9.46 -20.04
N TYR A 233 2.31 10.43 -19.76
CA TYR A 233 1.74 11.34 -20.75
C TYR A 233 2.42 12.71 -20.79
N VAL A 234 3.42 12.94 -19.92
CA VAL A 234 4.13 14.21 -19.88
C VAL A 234 5.06 14.32 -21.10
N PRO A 235 5.00 15.42 -21.88
CA PRO A 235 5.88 15.60 -23.02
C PRO A 235 7.36 15.59 -22.63
N SER A 236 8.22 15.00 -23.47
CA SER A 236 9.67 14.90 -23.21
C SER A 236 10.40 16.24 -23.02
N SER A 237 9.75 17.35 -23.40
CA SER A 237 10.26 18.71 -23.18
C SER A 237 10.13 19.20 -21.74
N VAL A 238 9.33 18.54 -20.90
CA VAL A 238 9.17 18.86 -19.48
C VAL A 238 10.15 18.01 -18.69
N GLN A 239 10.98 18.65 -17.86
CA GLN A 239 11.95 17.94 -17.03
C GLN A 239 11.21 17.06 -16.02
N SER A 240 11.38 15.75 -16.11
CA SER A 240 10.86 14.78 -15.15
C SER A 240 11.69 14.80 -13.85
N HIS A 241 11.04 14.56 -12.72
CA HIS A 241 11.71 14.33 -11.43
C HIS A 241 12.35 12.94 -11.37
N GLU A 242 13.13 12.68 -10.31
CA GLU A 242 13.88 11.43 -10.09
C GLU A 242 13.06 10.17 -10.44
N GLU A 243 13.58 9.44 -11.41
CA GLU A 243 13.02 8.19 -11.90
C GLU A 243 13.53 7.04 -11.04
N THR A 244 12.61 6.23 -10.52
CA THR A 244 12.99 5.00 -9.81
C THR A 244 12.43 3.79 -10.54
N TRP A 245 13.26 2.76 -10.68
CA TRP A 245 12.89 1.52 -11.35
C TRP A 245 12.53 0.46 -10.32
N ILE A 246 11.44 -0.26 -10.59
CA ILE A 246 10.96 -1.38 -9.78
C ILE A 246 11.08 -2.65 -10.61
N ASP A 247 11.73 -3.66 -10.03
CA ASP A 247 11.78 -5.01 -10.57
C ASP A 247 10.56 -5.81 -10.11
N ARG A 248 9.89 -6.45 -11.06
CA ARG A 248 8.69 -7.25 -10.83
C ARG A 248 8.80 -8.61 -11.48
N ALA A 249 8.31 -9.63 -10.78
CA ALA A 249 7.97 -10.90 -11.39
C ALA A 249 6.63 -11.41 -10.88
N VAL A 250 5.91 -12.08 -11.76
CA VAL A 250 4.62 -12.68 -11.49
C VAL A 250 4.69 -14.13 -11.93
N TYR A 251 4.31 -15.04 -11.04
CA TYR A 251 4.27 -16.47 -11.30
C TYR A 251 2.86 -16.99 -11.06
N ILE A 252 2.43 -17.94 -11.87
CA ILE A 252 1.33 -18.84 -11.51
C ILE A 252 1.95 -20.14 -11.06
N THR A 253 1.65 -20.59 -9.85
CA THR A 253 2.14 -21.85 -9.30
C THR A 253 1.00 -22.82 -9.04
N ASN A 254 1.31 -24.12 -9.07
CA ASN A 254 0.35 -25.20 -8.80
C ASN A 254 0.18 -25.55 -7.31
N LYS A 255 0.95 -24.89 -6.44
CA LYS A 255 0.93 -25.05 -4.98
C LYS A 255 1.34 -23.74 -4.32
N SER A 256 1.03 -23.63 -3.03
CA SER A 256 1.52 -22.54 -2.21
C SER A 256 3.00 -22.73 -1.87
N ILE A 257 3.71 -21.62 -1.63
CA ILE A 257 5.07 -21.60 -1.08
C ILE A 257 5.17 -22.20 0.33
N TRP A 258 4.04 -22.29 1.04
CA TRP A 258 3.94 -23.00 2.31
C TRP A 258 2.62 -23.78 2.36
N VAL A 259 2.74 -25.11 2.32
CA VAL A 259 1.60 -26.03 2.30
C VAL A 259 0.95 -26.12 3.69
N GLU A 260 -0.33 -25.76 3.77
CA GLU A 260 -1.23 -25.92 4.92
C GLU A 260 -2.62 -26.37 4.42
N GLU A 261 -3.50 -26.81 5.32
CA GLU A 261 -4.85 -27.28 4.94
C GLU A 261 -5.75 -26.16 4.39
N LYS A 262 -5.57 -24.94 4.90
CA LYS A 262 -6.35 -23.76 4.51
C LYS A 262 -5.56 -22.92 3.52
N GLU A 263 -6.29 -22.29 2.61
CA GLU A 263 -5.69 -21.29 1.74
C GLU A 263 -5.45 -20.00 2.52
N HIS A 264 -4.32 -19.36 2.26
CA HIS A 264 -3.88 -18.15 2.96
C HIS A 264 -3.44 -17.11 1.94
N VAL A 265 -3.58 -15.84 2.32
CA VAL A 265 -2.92 -14.73 1.61
C VAL A 265 -1.61 -14.47 2.32
N THR A 266 -0.51 -14.68 1.60
CA THR A 266 0.82 -14.67 2.19
C THR A 266 1.56 -13.39 1.87
N LEU A 267 2.17 -12.78 2.88
CA LEU A 267 3.21 -11.78 2.73
C LEU A 267 4.52 -12.34 3.27
N LEU A 268 5.54 -12.41 2.42
CA LEU A 268 6.88 -12.86 2.76
C LEU A 268 7.88 -11.73 2.54
N ASN A 269 8.60 -11.38 3.59
CA ASN A 269 9.73 -10.46 3.50
C ASN A 269 10.97 -11.21 2.97
N LEU A 270 11.57 -10.71 1.89
CA LEU A 270 12.80 -11.26 1.30
C LEU A 270 13.98 -10.29 1.44
N PHE A 271 13.82 -9.25 2.27
CA PHE A 271 14.84 -8.21 2.48
C PHE A 271 16.22 -8.77 2.80
N GLN A 272 16.31 -9.82 3.63
CA GLN A 272 17.58 -10.41 4.05
C GLN A 272 18.41 -10.96 2.88
N LEU A 273 17.77 -11.40 1.79
CA LEU A 273 18.47 -11.96 0.62
C LEU A 273 19.07 -10.89 -0.30
N ASP A 274 18.49 -9.69 -0.31
CA ASP A 274 18.94 -8.55 -1.10
C ASP A 274 18.44 -7.25 -0.47
N PRO A 275 19.15 -6.74 0.57
CA PRO A 275 18.75 -5.54 1.30
C PRO A 275 18.60 -4.29 0.41
N PRO A 276 19.50 -4.01 -0.57
CA PRO A 276 19.32 -2.90 -1.50
C PRO A 276 18.01 -2.96 -2.28
N SER A 277 17.64 -4.11 -2.82
CA SER A 277 16.39 -4.27 -3.58
C SER A 277 15.15 -4.32 -2.68
N ALA A 278 15.31 -4.70 -1.41
CA ALA A 278 14.22 -4.83 -0.43
C ALA A 278 13.03 -5.63 -1.00
N LEU A 279 13.37 -6.80 -1.54
CA LEU A 279 12.43 -7.67 -2.22
C LEU A 279 11.37 -8.19 -1.25
N ARG A 280 10.15 -8.33 -1.76
CA ARG A 280 9.04 -8.98 -1.05
C ARG A 280 8.25 -9.88 -1.99
N LEU A 281 7.54 -10.83 -1.40
CA LEU A 281 6.64 -11.73 -2.09
C LEU A 281 5.23 -11.62 -1.51
N ILE A 282 4.24 -11.49 -2.39
CA ILE A 282 2.82 -11.63 -2.06
C ILE A 282 2.29 -12.85 -2.81
N GLU A 283 1.67 -13.78 -2.10
CA GLU A 283 0.98 -14.94 -2.68
C GLU A 283 -0.52 -14.84 -2.41
N GLU A 284 -1.29 -14.95 -3.48
CA GLU A 284 -2.75 -14.87 -3.47
C GLU A 284 -3.34 -16.06 -4.23
N GLY A 285 -4.51 -16.52 -3.83
CA GLY A 285 -5.14 -17.73 -4.38
C GLY A 285 -6.59 -17.54 -4.80
N PHE A 286 -7.36 -18.63 -4.71
CA PHE A 286 -8.77 -18.68 -5.06
C PHE A 286 -9.66 -17.87 -4.12
N GLU A 287 -9.37 -17.83 -2.82
CA GLU A 287 -10.20 -17.15 -1.82
C GLU A 287 -10.24 -15.63 -1.98
N VAL A 288 -9.26 -15.05 -2.68
CA VAL A 288 -9.26 -13.62 -3.07
C VAL A 288 -9.58 -13.41 -4.55
N CYS A 289 -9.99 -14.47 -5.24
CA CYS A 289 -10.43 -14.44 -6.65
C CYS A 289 -9.35 -13.96 -7.65
N THR A 290 -8.07 -14.14 -7.33
CA THR A 290 -6.96 -13.79 -8.24
C THR A 290 -6.43 -14.98 -9.03
N ALA A 291 -6.66 -16.21 -8.55
CA ALA A 291 -6.29 -17.44 -9.24
C ALA A 291 -7.43 -18.50 -9.21
N PRO A 292 -7.49 -19.43 -10.18
CA PRO A 292 -8.37 -20.59 -10.10
C PRO A 292 -8.00 -21.50 -8.93
N LYS A 293 -8.97 -22.28 -8.41
CA LYS A 293 -8.72 -23.24 -7.32
C LYS A 293 -7.58 -24.21 -7.66
N GLY A 294 -6.65 -24.34 -6.72
CA GLY A 294 -5.44 -25.17 -6.88
C GLY A 294 -4.27 -24.45 -7.57
N PHE A 295 -4.43 -23.17 -7.89
CA PHE A 295 -3.36 -22.33 -8.39
C PHE A 295 -3.19 -21.10 -7.50
N TYR A 296 -1.98 -20.56 -7.50
CA TYR A 296 -1.62 -19.37 -6.74
C TYR A 296 -0.92 -18.38 -7.66
N LEU A 297 -1.21 -17.10 -7.43
CA LEU A 297 -0.57 -15.98 -8.08
C LEU A 297 0.48 -15.42 -7.12
N VAL A 298 1.75 -15.51 -7.52
CA VAL A 298 2.89 -15.09 -6.70
C VAL A 298 3.53 -13.85 -7.33
N HIS A 299 3.53 -12.76 -6.58
CA HIS A 299 4.08 -11.48 -6.97
C HIS A 299 5.36 -11.16 -6.21
N LEU A 300 6.48 -11.04 -6.92
CA LEU A 300 7.73 -10.49 -6.39
C LEU A 300 7.87 -9.01 -6.75
N THR A 301 8.26 -8.19 -5.78
CA THR A 301 8.45 -6.73 -5.94
C THR A 301 9.70 -6.27 -5.23
N GLY A 302 10.62 -5.63 -5.94
CA GLY A 302 11.80 -5.00 -5.35
C GLY A 302 12.18 -3.74 -6.12
N ARG A 303 13.02 -2.89 -5.51
CA ARG A 303 13.69 -1.81 -6.23
C ARG A 303 14.75 -2.39 -7.14
N LYS A 304 14.94 -1.78 -8.30
CA LYS A 304 16.11 -2.04 -9.11
C LYS A 304 17.32 -1.35 -8.47
N SER A 305 18.09 -2.12 -7.71
CA SER A 305 19.31 -1.65 -7.05
C SER A 305 20.58 -1.86 -7.88
N SER A 306 20.50 -2.72 -8.90
CA SER A 306 21.62 -3.15 -9.72
C SER A 306 21.17 -3.35 -11.18
N ALA A 307 22.12 -3.48 -12.11
CA ALA A 307 21.83 -3.80 -13.51
C ALA A 307 21.21 -5.20 -13.66
N GLU A 308 21.63 -6.14 -12.82
CA GLU A 308 21.08 -7.50 -12.76
C GLU A 308 20.11 -7.63 -11.59
N SER A 309 18.91 -8.13 -11.88
CA SER A 309 17.89 -8.38 -10.87
C SER A 309 18.23 -9.61 -10.04
N SER A 310 18.03 -9.56 -8.73
CA SER A 310 18.16 -10.71 -7.82
C SER A 310 16.98 -11.69 -7.91
N ILE A 311 15.86 -11.27 -8.51
CA ILE A 311 14.63 -12.07 -8.60
C ILE A 311 14.87 -13.47 -9.18
N PRO A 312 15.62 -13.69 -10.27
CA PRO A 312 15.83 -15.03 -10.83
C PRO A 312 16.52 -15.99 -9.85
N ASN A 313 17.57 -15.53 -9.16
CA ASN A 313 18.29 -16.34 -8.19
C ASN A 313 17.36 -16.71 -7.01
N ILE A 314 16.64 -15.73 -6.48
CA ILE A 314 15.72 -15.95 -5.36
C ILE A 314 14.54 -16.84 -5.78
N SER A 315 14.01 -16.67 -7.00
CA SER A 315 12.96 -17.51 -7.56
C SER A 315 13.41 -18.97 -7.70
N GLN A 316 14.67 -19.22 -8.06
CA GLN A 316 15.22 -20.57 -8.11
C GLN A 316 15.26 -21.22 -6.72
N ARG A 317 15.53 -20.44 -5.67
CA ARG A 317 15.53 -20.93 -4.28
C ARG A 317 14.12 -21.24 -3.75
N ILE A 318 13.11 -20.51 -4.22
CA ILE A 318 11.69 -20.74 -3.88
C ILE A 318 11.13 -21.94 -4.66
N PHE A 319 11.28 -21.93 -5.98
CA PHE A 319 10.60 -22.86 -6.88
C PHE A 319 11.44 -24.10 -7.22
N GLY A 320 12.74 -23.91 -7.48
CA GLY A 320 13.71 -24.97 -7.74
C GLY A 320 13.29 -26.03 -8.75
N GLU A 321 13.95 -27.18 -8.66
CA GLU A 321 13.47 -28.40 -9.31
C GLU A 321 12.29 -28.99 -8.52
N PRO A 322 11.29 -29.58 -9.19
CA PRO A 322 10.17 -30.22 -8.52
C PRO A 322 10.63 -31.38 -7.63
N ASP A 323 10.53 -31.21 -6.30
CA ASP A 323 10.86 -32.22 -5.29
C ASP A 323 9.60 -32.80 -4.62
N GLY A 324 8.42 -32.44 -5.12
CA GLY A 324 7.12 -32.82 -4.55
C GLY A 324 6.62 -31.86 -3.47
N GLU A 325 7.51 -31.12 -2.80
CA GLU A 325 7.17 -30.12 -1.79
C GLU A 325 7.12 -28.70 -2.37
N ARG A 326 8.10 -28.34 -3.21
CA ARG A 326 8.19 -27.00 -3.81
C ARG A 326 7.04 -26.74 -4.77
N PRO A 327 6.52 -25.50 -4.81
CA PRO A 327 5.59 -25.09 -5.84
C PRO A 327 6.28 -25.05 -7.21
N THR A 328 5.59 -25.54 -8.23
CA THR A 328 6.08 -25.52 -9.61
C THR A 328 5.42 -24.36 -10.38
N PRO A 329 6.21 -23.43 -10.93
CA PRO A 329 5.70 -22.39 -11.82
C PRO A 329 5.11 -23.01 -13.09
N CYS A 330 3.83 -22.76 -13.33
CA CYS A 330 3.14 -23.10 -14.58
C CYS A 330 3.30 -21.99 -15.62
N TRP A 331 3.51 -20.75 -15.16
CA TRP A 331 3.71 -19.57 -15.99
C TRP A 331 4.48 -18.51 -15.22
N SER A 332 5.24 -17.68 -15.93
CA SER A 332 5.99 -16.57 -15.35
C SER A 332 6.06 -15.37 -16.29
N LEU A 333 6.01 -14.16 -15.73
CA LEU A 333 6.29 -12.90 -16.40
C LEU A 333 7.20 -12.06 -15.52
N ARG A 334 8.29 -11.53 -16.11
CA ARG A 334 9.18 -10.57 -15.47
C ARG A 334 9.20 -9.28 -16.27
N PHE A 335 9.16 -8.16 -15.59
CA PHE A 335 9.19 -6.83 -16.19
C PHE A 335 9.73 -5.80 -15.20
N GLU A 336 10.10 -4.65 -15.73
CA GLU A 336 10.53 -3.50 -14.95
C GLU A 336 9.48 -2.39 -15.11
N VAL A 337 9.22 -1.67 -14.03
CA VAL A 337 8.28 -0.54 -14.03
C VAL A 337 9.04 0.71 -13.66
N LEU A 338 9.01 1.68 -14.57
CA LEU A 338 9.45 3.03 -14.29
C LEU A 338 8.38 3.73 -13.45
N THR A 339 8.77 4.27 -12.30
CA THR A 339 7.89 5.10 -11.48
C THR A 339 8.54 6.44 -11.20
N SER A 340 7.85 7.50 -11.61
CA SER A 340 8.14 8.88 -11.24
C SER A 340 7.25 9.38 -10.11
N ALA A 341 6.31 8.53 -9.64
CA ALA A 341 5.49 8.90 -8.51
C ALA A 341 6.43 9.13 -7.33
N SER A 342 6.29 10.28 -6.66
CA SER A 342 6.94 10.47 -5.37
C SER A 342 6.59 9.26 -4.51
N LEU A 343 7.53 8.90 -3.65
CA LEU A 343 7.48 7.71 -2.82
C LEU A 343 6.35 7.74 -1.76
N GLU A 344 5.36 8.61 -1.94
CA GLU A 344 4.12 8.78 -1.18
C GLU A 344 3.06 7.74 -1.56
N PRO A 345 2.20 7.35 -0.60
CA PRO A 345 0.98 6.61 -0.90
C PRO A 345 0.13 7.34 -1.96
N PRO A 346 -0.57 6.62 -2.86
CA PRO A 346 -1.31 7.26 -3.96
C PRO A 346 -2.31 8.32 -3.49
N VAL A 347 -2.89 8.12 -2.31
CA VAL A 347 -3.83 9.06 -1.68
C VAL A 347 -3.15 10.35 -1.25
N GLY A 348 -1.96 10.30 -0.66
CA GLY A 348 -1.25 11.51 -0.20
C GLY A 348 -0.93 12.44 -1.35
N ASN A 349 -0.45 11.88 -2.47
CA ASN A 349 -0.22 12.64 -3.70
C ASN A 349 -1.54 13.22 -4.26
N ALA A 350 -2.61 12.42 -4.32
CA ALA A 350 -3.92 12.89 -4.78
C ALA A 350 -4.46 14.05 -3.92
N GLN A 351 -4.34 13.95 -2.60
CA GLN A 351 -4.75 14.98 -1.65
C GLN A 351 -3.93 16.27 -1.82
N ARG A 352 -2.61 16.15 -2.03
CA ARG A 352 -1.73 17.30 -2.30
C ARG A 352 -2.04 17.99 -3.62
N VAL A 353 -2.27 17.22 -4.68
CA VAL A 353 -2.70 17.75 -5.98
C VAL A 353 -4.05 18.47 -5.81
N PHE A 354 -5.00 17.87 -5.10
CA PHE A 354 -6.30 18.47 -4.85
C PHE A 354 -6.20 19.78 -4.06
N SER A 355 -5.46 19.80 -2.95
CA SER A 355 -5.32 21.00 -2.10
C SER A 355 -4.58 22.14 -2.79
N THR A 356 -3.74 21.84 -3.79
CA THR A 356 -3.09 22.86 -4.62
C THR A 356 -4.10 23.67 -5.45
N PHE A 357 -5.16 23.02 -5.95
CA PHE A 357 -6.17 23.68 -6.78
C PHE A 357 -7.40 24.13 -5.98
N TRP A 358 -7.73 23.43 -4.89
CA TRP A 358 -8.92 23.66 -4.07
C TRP A 358 -8.59 23.59 -2.57
N PRO A 359 -7.79 24.53 -2.02
CA PRO A 359 -7.35 24.49 -0.62
C PRO A 359 -8.49 24.62 0.40
N GLU A 360 -9.57 25.30 0.03
CA GLU A 360 -10.73 25.55 0.89
C GLU A 360 -11.80 24.44 0.83
N ARG A 361 -11.54 23.35 0.10
CA ARG A 361 -12.51 22.26 -0.07
C ARG A 361 -12.06 21.00 0.66
N ASP A 362 -13.04 20.24 1.13
CA ASP A 362 -12.80 18.93 1.71
C ASP A 362 -12.40 17.92 0.62
N PHE A 363 -11.36 17.14 0.89
CA PHE A 363 -10.92 16.07 0.02
C PHE A 363 -11.80 14.83 0.22
N LEU A 364 -12.65 14.54 -0.77
CA LEU A 364 -13.57 13.38 -0.80
C LEU A 364 -14.47 13.28 0.45
N PRO A 365 -15.34 14.27 0.71
CA PRO A 365 -16.24 14.24 1.86
C PRO A 365 -17.27 13.11 1.75
N ARG A 366 -17.75 12.61 2.91
CA ARG A 366 -18.80 11.57 3.00
C ARG A 366 -20.08 11.93 2.25
N SER A 367 -20.43 13.20 2.26
CA SER A 367 -21.61 13.75 1.59
C SER A 367 -21.28 15.12 1.04
N LEU A 368 -21.84 15.47 -0.11
CA LEU A 368 -21.80 16.85 -0.56
C LEU A 368 -22.56 17.74 0.44
N PRO A 369 -22.10 18.99 0.67
CA PRO A 369 -22.92 19.99 1.32
C PRO A 369 -24.29 20.03 0.64
N LYS A 370 -25.37 20.01 1.42
CA LYS A 370 -26.68 20.30 0.84
C LYS A 370 -26.60 21.70 0.23
N PRO A 371 -27.14 21.93 -0.98
CA PRO A 371 -27.28 23.29 -1.48
C PRO A 371 -28.00 24.08 -0.39
N GLU A 372 -27.43 25.22 0.01
CA GLU A 372 -28.12 26.17 0.89
C GLU A 372 -29.46 26.44 0.22
N GLU A 373 -30.55 26.10 0.90
CA GLU A 373 -31.87 26.55 0.49
C GLU A 373 -31.78 28.08 0.49
N GLU A 374 -31.76 28.69 -0.69
CA GLU A 374 -31.97 30.13 -0.82
C GLU A 374 -33.27 30.40 -0.04
N GLU A 375 -33.16 31.06 1.11
CA GLU A 375 -34.32 31.62 1.78
C GLU A 375 -34.94 32.56 0.74
N GLU A 376 -36.01 32.08 0.07
CA GLU A 376 -36.95 32.94 -0.63
C GLU A 376 -37.49 33.90 0.44
N GLY A 377 -36.80 35.03 0.58
CA GLY A 377 -37.29 36.18 1.30
C GLY A 377 -38.58 36.62 0.63
N VAL A 378 -39.70 36.13 1.16
CA VAL A 378 -41.03 36.67 0.90
C VAL A 378 -41.07 38.08 1.48
N THR A 379 -40.55 39.06 0.75
CA THR A 379 -40.90 40.46 0.96
C THR A 379 -42.15 40.74 0.14
N GLY A 380 -43.30 40.40 0.72
CA GLY A 380 -44.58 40.93 0.28
C GLY A 380 -44.67 42.40 0.66
N GLU A 381 -44.33 43.29 -0.27
CA GLU A 381 -44.82 44.67 -0.27
C GLU A 381 -45.66 44.88 -1.53
N GLU A 382 -46.99 44.86 -1.36
CA GLU A 382 -47.92 45.40 -2.36
C GLU A 382 -47.76 46.93 -2.41
N PRO A 383 -47.65 47.55 -3.59
CA PRO A 383 -47.66 49.01 -3.69
C PRO A 383 -49.09 49.56 -3.43
N PRO A 384 -49.23 50.73 -2.80
CA PRO A 384 -50.53 51.31 -2.49
C PRO A 384 -51.24 51.77 -3.78
N VAL A 385 -52.53 51.44 -3.85
CA VAL A 385 -53.46 51.83 -4.91
C VAL A 385 -53.77 53.33 -4.78
N GLU A 386 -53.39 54.14 -5.78
CA GLU A 386 -53.90 55.51 -5.92
C GLU A 386 -55.36 55.49 -6.40
N GLN A 387 -56.24 56.18 -5.67
CA GLN A 387 -57.61 56.47 -6.12
C GLN A 387 -57.64 57.82 -6.85
N PRO A 388 -58.43 57.95 -7.94
CA PRO A 388 -58.48 59.17 -8.74
C PRO A 388 -59.39 60.24 -8.11
N VAL A 389 -59.04 61.51 -8.31
CA VAL A 389 -59.94 62.67 -8.18
C VAL A 389 -60.43 63.08 -9.56
#